data_AF-A0ABC8CT91-F1
#
_entry.id   AF-A0ABC8CT91-F1
#
_cell.length_a   1.000
_cell.length_b   1.000
_cell.length_c   1.000
_cell.angle_alpha   90.00
_cell.angle_beta   90.00
_cell.angle_gamma   90.00
#
_symmetry.space_group_name_H-M   'P 1'
#
loop_
_entity.id
_entity.type
_entity.pdbx_description
1 polymer ?
#
loop_
_entity_poly.entity_id
_entity_poly.type
_entity_poly.pdbx_seq_one_letter_code
_entity_poly.pdbx_strand_id
1 'polypeptide(L)'
;MRRATSRVSWEHHERPHVSELGTDRALFRLAKQLPDLVWNAVALEGNTFTLPEVRTLLDAGLFRGEGDAEGDGGGVRLMDGGFIPFDPADELGEAHADLLVSLQGLENPVEQALAYFCSATRSQFYFDGNKRTARLVASGLLLSHGYSALNIPHARQLEFNLALDELFRADDATALMDFLYDCLEESSQ
;
A
#
# COMPACT_ATOMS: atom_id res chain seq x y z
N MET A 1 -1.96 19.72 9.40
CA MET A 1 -1.39 19.30 10.72
C MET A 1 -0.62 18.02 10.44
N ARG A 2 0.66 17.94 10.81
CA ARG A 2 1.45 16.74 10.53
C ARG A 2 0.96 15.55 11.37
N ARG A 3 0.74 14.41 10.72
CA ARG A 3 0.42 13.10 11.32
C ARG A 3 1.50 12.09 10.93
N ALA A 4 1.59 10.97 11.66
CA ALA A 4 2.60 9.95 11.40
C ALA A 4 2.17 8.57 11.90
N THR A 5 2.70 7.53 11.26
CA THR A 5 2.83 6.18 11.82
C THR A 5 4.23 6.02 12.42
N SER A 6 4.57 4.81 12.88
CA SER A 6 5.95 4.46 13.24
C SER A 6 6.94 4.56 12.06
N ARG A 7 6.47 4.51 10.80
CA ARG A 7 7.35 4.45 9.61
C ARG A 7 7.36 5.71 8.74
N VAL A 8 6.22 6.37 8.58
CA VAL A 8 6.04 7.47 7.62
C VAL A 8 5.24 8.60 8.24
N SER A 9 5.42 9.81 7.73
CA SER A 9 4.64 10.98 8.13
C SER A 9 3.94 11.63 6.96
N TRP A 10 2.85 12.36 7.19
CA TRP A 10 2.14 13.10 6.15
C TRP A 10 1.51 14.37 6.70
N GLU A 11 1.32 15.36 5.84
CA GLU A 11 0.49 16.52 6.16
C GLU A 11 -0.99 16.14 6.04
N HIS A 12 -1.71 16.28 7.15
CA HIS A 12 -3.17 16.13 7.17
C HIS A 12 -3.83 17.42 6.69
N HIS A 13 -4.70 17.27 5.71
CA HIS A 13 -5.54 18.31 5.12
C HIS A 13 -7.01 17.90 5.26
N GLU A 14 -7.91 18.88 5.29
CA GLU A 14 -9.34 18.62 5.16
C GLU A 14 -9.62 18.19 3.71
N ARG A 15 -10.25 17.02 3.53
CA ARG A 15 -10.44 16.40 2.20
C ARG A 15 -11.92 16.29 1.85
N PRO A 16 -12.28 16.26 0.55
CA PRO A 16 -13.65 16.04 0.11
C PRO A 16 -14.25 14.78 0.73
N HIS A 17 -15.55 14.74 0.98
CA HIS A 17 -16.16 13.59 1.62
C HIS A 17 -16.14 12.34 0.72
N VAL A 18 -15.43 11.28 1.13
CA VAL A 18 -15.56 9.96 0.51
C VAL A 18 -16.84 9.33 1.02
N SER A 19 -17.76 9.02 0.11
CA SER A 19 -19.08 8.48 0.45
C SER A 19 -18.97 7.08 1.06
N GLU A 20 -19.43 6.92 2.29
CA GLU A 20 -19.66 5.59 2.89
C GLU A 20 -20.83 4.92 2.15
N LEU A 21 -20.59 3.72 1.62
CA LEU A 21 -21.56 2.98 0.81
C LEU A 21 -22.36 1.97 1.63
N GLY A 22 -21.82 1.54 2.77
CA GLY A 22 -22.23 0.37 3.53
C GLY A 22 -21.61 -0.92 2.96
N THR A 23 -21.31 -1.89 3.84
CA THR A 23 -20.55 -3.10 3.50
C THR A 23 -21.15 -3.89 2.33
N ASP A 24 -22.47 -4.08 2.30
CA ASP A 24 -23.13 -4.84 1.22
C ASP A 24 -22.94 -4.19 -0.15
N ARG A 25 -23.07 -2.86 -0.21
CA ARG A 25 -22.90 -2.11 -1.46
C ARG A 25 -21.43 -2.06 -1.86
N ALA A 26 -20.52 -1.94 -0.89
CA ALA A 26 -19.09 -1.98 -1.12
C ALA A 26 -18.64 -3.34 -1.69
N LEU A 27 -19.12 -4.45 -1.11
CA LEU A 27 -18.88 -5.81 -1.61
C LEU A 27 -19.50 -6.03 -3.00
N PHE A 28 -20.70 -5.51 -3.24
CA PHE A 28 -21.31 -5.56 -4.56
C PHE A 28 -20.46 -4.83 -5.62
N ARG A 29 -19.96 -3.63 -5.30
CA ARG A 29 -19.06 -2.88 -6.20
C ARG A 29 -17.76 -3.63 -6.43
N LEU A 30 -17.15 -4.19 -5.39
CA LEU A 30 -15.94 -5.02 -5.50
C LEU A 30 -16.16 -6.16 -6.51
N ALA A 31 -17.26 -6.90 -6.39
CA ALA A 31 -17.56 -8.00 -7.29
C ALA A 31 -17.74 -7.54 -8.76
N LYS A 32 -18.29 -6.33 -8.98
CA LYS A 32 -18.46 -5.75 -10.32
C LYS A 32 -17.17 -5.20 -10.90
N GLN A 33 -16.32 -4.60 -10.08
CA GLN A 33 -15.06 -3.95 -10.47
C GLN A 33 -13.86 -4.91 -10.42
N LEU A 34 -14.05 -6.15 -9.97
CA LEU A 34 -12.97 -7.13 -9.82
C LEU A 34 -12.10 -7.28 -11.08
N PRO A 35 -12.65 -7.34 -12.31
CA PRO A 35 -11.82 -7.41 -13.52
C PRO A 35 -10.89 -6.19 -13.66
N ASP A 36 -11.41 -4.98 -13.42
CA ASP A 36 -10.63 -3.73 -13.54
C ASP A 36 -9.58 -3.62 -12.44
N LEU A 37 -9.92 -4.00 -11.21
CA LEU A 37 -8.99 -4.05 -10.08
C LEU A 37 -7.82 -4.98 -10.36
N VAL A 38 -8.12 -6.20 -10.84
CA VAL A 38 -7.10 -7.19 -11.19
C VAL A 38 -6.26 -6.71 -12.37
N TRP A 39 -6.89 -6.18 -13.42
CA TRP A 39 -6.18 -5.64 -14.57
C TRP A 39 -5.23 -4.51 -14.18
N ASN A 40 -5.71 -3.52 -13.44
CA ASN A 40 -4.90 -2.39 -12.98
C ASN A 40 -3.75 -2.86 -12.10
N ALA A 41 -3.98 -3.80 -11.18
CA ALA A 41 -2.93 -4.35 -10.32
C ALA A 41 -1.83 -5.04 -11.13
N VAL A 42 -2.20 -5.86 -12.12
CA VAL A 42 -1.28 -6.58 -13.00
C VAL A 42 -0.51 -5.61 -13.91
N ALA A 43 -1.21 -4.65 -14.50
CA ALA A 43 -0.63 -3.70 -15.45
C ALA A 43 0.33 -2.71 -14.77
N LEU A 44 0.00 -2.22 -13.57
CA LEU A 44 0.85 -1.32 -12.79
C LEU A 44 2.21 -1.92 -12.43
N GLU A 45 2.28 -3.24 -12.28
CA GLU A 45 3.46 -3.95 -11.81
C GLU A 45 4.21 -4.67 -12.93
N GLY A 46 3.64 -4.71 -14.14
CA GLY A 46 4.30 -5.30 -15.31
C GLY A 46 4.60 -6.79 -15.13
N ASN A 47 3.64 -7.56 -14.61
CA ASN A 47 3.84 -8.95 -14.16
C ASN A 47 4.61 -9.85 -15.14
N THR A 48 5.90 -10.02 -14.87
CA THR A 48 6.73 -11.15 -15.27
C THR A 48 7.35 -11.71 -14.00
N PHE A 49 6.86 -12.86 -13.52
CA PHE A 49 7.32 -13.42 -12.25
C PHE A 49 8.81 -13.76 -12.27
N THR A 50 9.57 -13.16 -11.34
CA THR A 50 10.97 -13.55 -11.08
C THR A 50 11.05 -14.77 -10.13
N LEU A 51 12.19 -15.46 -10.07
CA LEU A 51 12.37 -16.62 -9.17
C LEU A 51 12.18 -16.27 -7.67
N PRO A 52 12.67 -15.11 -7.18
CA PRO A 52 12.36 -14.65 -5.83
C PRO A 52 10.85 -14.45 -5.59
N GLU A 53 10.11 -14.00 -6.59
CA GLU A 53 8.64 -13.85 -6.50
C GLU A 53 7.94 -15.19 -6.36
N VAL A 54 8.36 -16.19 -7.13
CA VAL A 54 7.82 -17.55 -7.02
C VAL A 54 8.10 -18.11 -5.63
N ARG A 55 9.27 -17.89 -5.06
CA ARG A 55 9.60 -18.33 -3.69
C ARG A 55 8.79 -17.60 -2.64
N THR A 56 8.64 -16.27 -2.75
CA THR A 56 7.80 -15.47 -1.84
C THR A 56 6.34 -15.92 -1.87
N LEU A 57 5.83 -16.29 -3.05
CA LEU A 57 4.49 -16.85 -3.19
C LEU A 57 4.35 -18.22 -2.52
N LEU A 58 5.41 -19.04 -2.51
CA LEU A 58 5.41 -20.33 -1.82
C LEU A 58 5.56 -20.17 -0.31
N ASP A 59 6.29 -19.16 0.14
CA ASP A 59 6.48 -18.78 1.56
C ASP A 59 5.39 -17.82 2.05
N ALA A 60 4.17 -17.94 1.51
CA ALA A 60 3.07 -17.01 1.73
C ALA A 60 2.84 -16.72 3.22
N GLY A 61 3.00 -15.45 3.59
CA GLY A 61 2.77 -14.97 4.96
C GLY A 61 4.01 -14.83 5.83
N LEU A 62 5.20 -15.14 5.32
CA LEU A 62 6.48 -14.92 6.01
C LEU A 62 7.08 -13.57 5.63
N PHE A 63 7.61 -12.82 6.60
CA PHE A 63 8.39 -11.61 6.33
C PHE A 63 9.78 -11.95 5.80
N ARG A 64 10.48 -10.99 5.20
CA ARG A 64 11.88 -11.21 4.82
C ARG A 64 12.67 -11.67 6.04
N GLY A 65 13.52 -12.68 5.85
CA GLY A 65 14.29 -13.30 6.94
C GLY A 65 13.53 -14.37 7.72
N GLU A 66 12.23 -14.55 7.47
CA GLU A 66 11.45 -15.69 7.91
C GLU A 66 11.28 -16.65 6.71
N GLY A 67 11.72 -17.91 6.85
CA GLY A 67 11.64 -18.91 5.76
C GLY A 67 12.94 -19.09 4.96
N ASP A 68 12.85 -19.82 3.85
CA ASP A 68 13.99 -20.21 3.00
C ASP A 68 14.16 -19.29 1.78
N ALA A 69 13.23 -18.35 1.55
CA ALA A 69 13.36 -17.33 0.52
C ALA A 69 14.57 -16.43 0.79
N GLU A 70 15.54 -16.46 -0.12
CA GLU A 70 16.63 -15.50 -0.20
C GLU A 70 16.35 -14.52 -1.35
N GLY A 71 16.50 -13.23 -1.09
CA GLY A 71 16.43 -12.16 -2.08
C GLY A 71 17.79 -11.54 -2.36
N ASP A 72 17.86 -10.74 -3.43
CA ASP A 72 19.04 -10.15 -4.06
C ASP A 72 19.81 -9.13 -3.19
N GLY A 73 19.53 -9.03 -1.89
CA GLY A 73 19.95 -7.89 -1.05
C GLY A 73 19.17 -6.59 -1.33
N GLY A 74 18.35 -6.57 -2.40
CA GLY A 74 16.90 -6.38 -2.33
C GLY A 74 16.32 -4.98 -2.43
N GLY A 75 17.07 -3.90 -2.22
CA GLY A 75 16.50 -2.55 -2.14
C GLY A 75 15.57 -2.09 -3.29
N VAL A 76 14.80 -1.03 -3.03
CA VAL A 76 13.86 -0.44 -4.00
C VAL A 76 14.61 0.48 -4.98
N ARG A 77 14.36 0.29 -6.28
CA ARG A 77 14.84 1.19 -7.34
C ARG A 77 13.78 2.25 -7.66
N LEU A 78 14.19 3.51 -7.61
CA LEU A 78 13.35 4.68 -7.87
C LEU A 78 13.30 5.00 -9.36
N MET A 79 12.33 5.82 -9.77
CA MET A 79 12.14 6.18 -11.18
C MET A 79 13.31 6.99 -11.75
N ASP A 80 13.96 7.80 -10.91
CA ASP A 80 15.16 8.59 -11.28
C ASP A 80 16.46 7.77 -11.32
N GLY A 81 16.39 6.46 -11.09
CA GLY A 81 17.55 5.58 -10.99
C GLY A 81 18.18 5.52 -9.60
N GLY A 82 17.61 6.20 -8.60
CA GLY A 82 18.00 6.06 -7.20
C GLY A 82 17.77 4.64 -6.67
N PHE A 83 18.48 4.30 -5.59
CA PHE A 83 18.38 3.00 -4.94
C PHE A 83 18.31 3.16 -3.42
N ILE A 84 17.28 2.59 -2.81
CA ILE A 84 17.04 2.60 -1.37
C ILE A 84 17.18 1.18 -0.83
N PRO A 85 18.18 0.88 0.03
CA PRO A 85 18.32 -0.44 0.60
C PRO A 85 17.12 -0.80 1.49
N PHE A 86 16.86 -2.09 1.64
CA PHE A 86 15.86 -2.57 2.58
C PHE A 86 16.28 -2.35 4.03
N ASP A 87 15.28 -2.16 4.90
CA ASP A 87 15.46 -2.19 6.34
C ASP A 87 15.85 -3.63 6.79
N PRO A 88 16.60 -3.77 7.91
CA PRO A 88 17.01 -5.07 8.44
C PRO A 88 15.83 -6.01 8.66
N ALA A 89 16.00 -7.28 8.28
CA ALA A 89 14.94 -8.29 8.30
C ALA A 89 14.48 -8.66 9.72
N ASP A 90 15.40 -8.66 10.68
CA ASP A 90 15.17 -9.01 12.08
C ASP A 90 14.28 -8.01 12.84
N GLU A 91 14.14 -6.77 12.32
CA GLU A 91 13.32 -5.73 12.92
C GLU A 91 11.89 -5.67 12.34
N LEU A 92 11.60 -6.41 11.25
CA LEU A 92 10.34 -6.29 10.51
C LEU A 92 9.11 -6.70 11.33
N GLY A 93 9.24 -7.71 12.19
CA GLY A 93 8.15 -8.16 13.06
C GLY A 93 7.73 -7.08 14.07
N GLU A 94 8.70 -6.44 14.72
CA GLU A 94 8.49 -5.33 15.64
C GLU A 94 7.97 -4.09 14.91
N ALA A 95 8.58 -3.73 13.77
CA ALA A 95 8.14 -2.61 12.94
C ALA A 95 6.67 -2.75 12.48
N HIS A 96 6.24 -3.96 12.13
CA HIS A 96 4.84 -4.22 11.79
C HIS A 96 3.91 -4.08 13.00
N ALA A 97 4.31 -4.60 14.17
CA ALA A 97 3.52 -4.44 15.39
C ALA A 97 3.34 -2.97 15.77
N ASP A 98 4.41 -2.19 15.73
CA ASP A 98 4.38 -0.74 16.00
C ASP A 98 3.53 0.02 14.99
N LEU A 99 3.58 -0.38 13.71
CA LEU A 99 2.71 0.16 12.69
C LEU A 99 1.23 -0.05 13.06
N LEU A 100 0.84 -1.27 13.43
CA LEU A 100 -0.55 -1.55 13.82
C LEU A 100 -0.99 -0.73 15.03
N VAL A 101 -0.13 -0.53 16.03
CA VAL A 101 -0.42 0.33 17.18
C VAL A 101 -0.61 1.79 16.75
N SER A 102 0.27 2.31 15.89
CA SER A 102 0.16 3.70 15.41
C SER A 102 -1.13 3.96 14.63
N LEU A 103 -1.61 2.97 13.87
CA LEU A 103 -2.83 3.06 13.08
C LEU A 103 -4.10 3.09 13.95
N GLN A 104 -4.09 2.45 15.12
CA GLN A 104 -5.21 2.53 16.06
C GLN A 104 -5.46 3.94 16.62
N GLY A 105 -4.47 4.83 16.52
CA GLY A 105 -4.60 6.23 16.90
C GLY A 105 -5.31 7.10 15.86
N LEU A 106 -5.63 6.57 14.68
CA LEU A 106 -6.31 7.30 13.61
C LEU A 106 -7.82 7.04 13.67
N GLU A 107 -8.60 8.11 13.81
CA GLU A 107 -10.07 8.00 13.94
C GLU A 107 -10.76 7.73 12.59
N ASN A 108 -10.19 8.21 11.48
CA ASN A 108 -10.80 8.10 10.16
C ASN A 108 -10.37 6.78 9.49
N PRO A 109 -11.31 5.85 9.19
CA PRO A 109 -10.97 4.55 8.58
C PRO A 109 -10.29 4.66 7.21
N VAL A 110 -10.64 5.68 6.42
CA VAL A 110 -10.01 5.94 5.12
C VAL A 110 -8.55 6.32 5.34
N GLU A 111 -8.29 7.28 6.23
CA GLU A 111 -6.91 7.68 6.54
C GLU A 111 -6.10 6.52 7.13
N GLN A 112 -6.71 5.70 7.99
CA GLN A 112 -6.09 4.50 8.55
C GLN A 112 -5.68 3.51 7.44
N ALA A 113 -6.55 3.25 6.47
CA ALA A 113 -6.27 2.34 5.36
C ALA A 113 -5.16 2.87 4.42
N LEU A 114 -5.19 4.17 4.11
CA LEU A 114 -4.18 4.79 3.26
C LEU A 114 -2.82 4.86 3.99
N ALA A 115 -2.82 5.19 5.28
CA ALA A 115 -1.61 5.21 6.10
C ALA A 115 -0.98 3.80 6.22
N TYR A 116 -1.81 2.76 6.33
CA TYR A 116 -1.33 1.37 6.25
C TYR A 116 -0.66 1.10 4.91
N PHE A 117 -1.30 1.45 3.79
CA PHE A 117 -0.75 1.23 2.45
C PHE A 117 0.64 1.89 2.30
N CYS A 118 0.76 3.16 2.68
CA CYS A 118 2.00 3.92 2.59
C CYS A 118 3.09 3.30 3.48
N SER A 119 2.76 2.99 4.74
CA SER A 119 3.73 2.45 5.70
C SER A 119 4.22 1.05 5.32
N ALA A 120 3.30 0.16 4.93
CA ALA A 120 3.66 -1.19 4.51
C ALA A 120 4.45 -1.19 3.20
N THR A 121 4.10 -0.31 2.25
CA THR A 121 4.87 -0.12 1.02
C THR A 121 6.28 0.38 1.33
N ARG A 122 6.43 1.33 2.25
CA ARG A 122 7.75 1.87 2.62
C ARG A 122 8.63 0.87 3.36
N SER A 123 8.02 0.09 4.26
CA SER A 123 8.72 -0.89 5.10
C SER A 123 9.25 -2.07 4.28
N GLN A 124 8.55 -2.40 3.19
CA GLN A 124 8.79 -3.61 2.41
C GLN A 124 8.85 -4.82 3.36
N PHE A 125 7.74 -5.39 3.79
CA PHE A 125 7.81 -6.55 4.72
C PHE A 125 8.25 -7.85 4.03
N TYR A 126 8.01 -7.95 2.72
CA TYR A 126 8.23 -9.14 1.91
C TYR A 126 9.38 -8.92 0.91
N PHE A 127 9.91 -10.00 0.31
CA PHE A 127 10.92 -9.88 -0.76
C PHE A 127 10.33 -9.26 -2.03
N ASP A 128 9.08 -9.59 -2.34
CA ASP A 128 8.29 -8.88 -3.35
C ASP A 128 6.79 -8.93 -2.99
N GLY A 129 5.94 -8.27 -3.78
CA GLY A 129 4.50 -8.23 -3.59
C GLY A 129 4.06 -7.23 -2.53
N ASN A 130 4.98 -6.44 -1.97
CA ASN A 130 4.70 -5.46 -0.93
C ASN A 130 3.52 -4.53 -1.26
N LYS A 131 3.52 -3.94 -2.47
CA LYS A 131 2.44 -3.05 -2.92
C LYS A 131 1.11 -3.79 -3.12
N ARG A 132 1.15 -5.04 -3.63
CA ARG A 132 -0.05 -5.88 -3.81
C ARG A 132 -0.68 -6.20 -2.46
N THR A 133 0.12 -6.72 -1.54
CA THR A 133 -0.35 -7.08 -0.20
C THR A 133 -0.84 -5.85 0.55
N ALA A 134 -0.10 -4.73 0.49
CA ALA A 134 -0.51 -3.47 1.11
C ALA A 134 -1.86 -2.98 0.58
N ARG A 135 -2.09 -3.04 -0.74
CA ARG A 135 -3.36 -2.66 -1.38
C ARG A 135 -4.51 -3.57 -0.98
N LEU A 136 -4.27 -4.88 -0.90
CA LEU A 136 -5.29 -5.85 -0.48
C LEU A 136 -5.71 -5.61 0.96
N VAL A 137 -4.77 -5.41 1.88
CA VAL A 137 -5.06 -5.13 3.29
C VAL A 137 -5.78 -3.79 3.45
N ALA A 138 -5.28 -2.73 2.79
CA ALA A 138 -5.94 -1.42 2.80
C ALA A 138 -7.38 -1.51 2.25
N SER A 139 -7.60 -2.24 1.17
CA SER A 139 -8.94 -2.50 0.62
C SER A 139 -9.82 -3.26 1.60
N GLY A 140 -9.29 -4.29 2.27
CA GLY A 140 -10.01 -5.03 3.30
C GLY A 140 -10.48 -4.13 4.44
N LEU A 141 -9.61 -3.22 4.91
CA LEU A 141 -9.93 -2.26 5.95
C LEU A 141 -11.01 -1.25 5.51
N LEU A 142 -10.94 -0.77 4.27
CA LEU A 142 -11.96 0.11 3.69
C LEU A 142 -13.32 -0.61 3.61
N LEU A 143 -13.34 -1.82 3.08
CA LEU A 143 -14.56 -2.64 2.91
C LEU A 143 -15.21 -2.97 4.26
N SER A 144 -14.41 -3.27 5.29
CA SER A 144 -14.94 -3.55 6.63
C SER A 144 -15.64 -2.35 7.28
N HIS A 145 -15.33 -1.14 6.81
CA HIS A 145 -15.96 0.12 7.24
C HIS A 145 -16.95 0.68 6.22
N GLY A 146 -17.32 -0.10 5.20
CA GLY A 146 -18.35 0.29 4.23
C GLY A 146 -17.88 1.20 3.09
N TYR A 147 -16.57 1.33 2.89
CA TYR A 147 -15.99 2.07 1.75
C TYR A 147 -15.63 1.13 0.58
N SER A 148 -15.53 1.69 -0.62
CA SER A 148 -15.03 0.97 -1.80
C SER A 148 -13.60 0.46 -1.60
N ALA A 149 -13.25 -0.63 -2.29
CA ALA A 149 -11.87 -1.11 -2.36
C ALA A 149 -10.95 -0.08 -3.04
N LEU A 150 -9.67 -0.06 -2.64
CA LEU A 150 -8.67 0.84 -3.20
C LEU A 150 -8.27 0.39 -4.61
N ASN A 151 -8.75 1.13 -5.62
CA ASN A 151 -8.34 0.97 -7.01
C ASN A 151 -7.32 2.05 -7.36
N ILE A 152 -6.17 1.66 -7.93
CA ILE A 152 -5.19 2.60 -8.46
C ILE A 152 -5.21 2.43 -9.98
N PRO A 153 -5.71 3.41 -10.76
CA PRO A 153 -5.79 3.27 -12.21
C PRO A 153 -4.41 3.16 -12.86
N HIS A 154 -4.21 2.17 -13.74
CA HIS A 154 -2.95 2.05 -14.51
C HIS A 154 -2.64 3.32 -15.31
N ALA A 155 -3.67 4.03 -15.79
CA ALA A 155 -3.52 5.30 -16.51
C ALA A 155 -2.79 6.38 -15.69
N ARG A 156 -2.80 6.28 -14.35
CA ARG A 156 -2.15 7.23 -13.43
C ARG A 156 -0.84 6.68 -12.83
N GLN A 157 -0.23 5.67 -13.46
CA GLN A 157 1.02 5.04 -12.99
C GLN A 157 2.15 6.04 -12.77
N LEU A 158 2.25 7.08 -13.62
CA LEU A 158 3.30 8.11 -13.49
C LEU A 158 3.16 8.88 -12.17
N GLU A 159 1.95 9.36 -11.85
CA GLU A 159 1.68 10.08 -10.61
C GLU A 159 1.96 9.19 -9.40
N PHE A 160 1.51 7.94 -9.45
CA PHE A 160 1.74 6.95 -8.40
C PHE A 160 3.24 6.71 -8.16
N ASN A 161 4.03 6.52 -9.23
CA ASN A 161 5.47 6.30 -9.12
C ASN A 161 6.22 7.52 -8.57
N LEU A 162 5.83 8.74 -8.98
CA LEU A 162 6.41 9.97 -8.44
C LEU A 162 6.12 10.13 -6.94
N ALA A 163 4.91 9.76 -6.51
CA ALA A 163 4.54 9.79 -5.09
C ALA A 163 5.26 8.70 -4.26
N LEU A 164 5.48 7.51 -4.84
CA LEU A 164 6.31 6.47 -4.22
C LEU A 164 7.77 6.91 -4.08
N ASP A 165 8.30 7.56 -5.10
CA ASP A 165 9.65 8.09 -5.11
C ASP A 165 9.90 9.05 -3.91
N GLU A 166 8.95 9.95 -3.63
CA GLU A 166 9.02 10.84 -2.46
C GLU A 166 8.93 10.06 -1.14
N LEU A 167 7.99 9.12 -1.04
CA LEU A 167 7.83 8.24 0.13
C LEU A 167 9.15 7.52 0.48
N PHE A 168 9.83 6.97 -0.52
CA PHE A 168 11.06 6.22 -0.31
C PHE A 168 12.28 7.10 0.01
N ARG A 169 12.32 8.34 -0.49
CA ARG A 169 13.44 9.26 -0.20
C ARG A 169 13.32 9.95 1.15
N ALA A 170 12.11 10.35 1.53
CA ALA A 170 11.89 11.29 2.64
C ALA A 170 11.08 10.70 3.80
N ASP A 171 10.56 9.48 3.68
CA ASP A 171 9.55 8.92 4.59
C ASP A 171 8.31 9.85 4.74
N ASP A 172 8.10 10.69 3.72
CA ASP A 172 6.97 11.61 3.60
C ASP A 172 5.92 11.01 2.66
N ALA A 173 4.80 10.60 3.24
CA ALA A 173 3.68 9.99 2.55
C ALA A 173 2.66 11.01 2.04
N THR A 174 2.86 12.32 2.19
CA THR A 174 1.85 13.34 1.86
C THR A 174 1.34 13.19 0.42
N ALA A 175 2.24 13.21 -0.56
CA ALA A 175 1.88 13.10 -1.97
C ALA A 175 1.15 11.79 -2.30
N LEU A 176 1.58 10.69 -1.69
CA LEU A 176 0.97 9.38 -1.91
C LEU A 176 -0.40 9.27 -1.25
N MET A 177 -0.54 9.77 -0.03
CA MET A 177 -1.82 9.83 0.68
C MET A 177 -2.83 10.66 -0.12
N ASP A 178 -2.44 11.83 -0.63
CA ASP A 178 -3.29 12.69 -1.48
C ASP A 178 -3.73 11.92 -2.73
N PHE A 179 -2.77 11.36 -3.47
CA PHE A 179 -3.05 10.58 -4.69
C PHE A 179 -4.03 9.41 -4.48
N LEU A 180 -3.83 8.62 -3.41
CA LEU A 180 -4.69 7.46 -3.14
C LEU A 180 -6.11 7.87 -2.73
N TYR A 181 -6.26 9.04 -2.13
CA TYR A 181 -7.56 9.57 -1.76
C TYR A 181 -8.34 10.04 -2.97
N ASP A 182 -7.68 10.72 -3.90
CA ASP A 182 -8.29 11.09 -5.19
C ASP A 182 -8.80 9.84 -5.92
N CYS A 183 -7.98 8.77 -5.94
CA CYS A 183 -8.39 7.49 -6.52
C CYS A 183 -9.62 6.89 -5.82
N LEU A 184 -9.69 6.99 -4.48
CA LEU A 184 -10.85 6.49 -3.71
C LEU A 184 -12.10 7.33 -3.96
N GLU A 185 -11.98 8.65 -4.00
CA GLU A 185 -13.10 9.56 -4.27
C GLU A 185 -13.71 9.27 -5.64
N GLU A 186 -12.87 9.19 -6.68
CA GLU A 186 -13.28 8.84 -8.06
C GLU A 186 -13.98 7.48 -8.11
N SER A 187 -13.48 6.49 -7.36
CA SER A 187 -14.07 5.14 -7.33
C SER A 187 -15.40 5.05 -6.57
N SER A 188 -15.69 6.04 -5.74
CA SER A 188 -16.86 6.09 -4.86
C SER A 188 -18.07 6.77 -5.49
N GLN A 189 -17.87 7.59 -6.53
CA GLN A 189 -18.93 8.16 -7.38
C GLN A 189 -19.65 7.05 -8.19
#